data_AF-A0A962PK75-F1
#
_entry.id   AF-A0A962PK75-F1
#
_cell.length_a   1.000
_cell.length_b   1.000
_cell.length_c   1.000
_cell.angle_alpha   90.00
_cell.angle_beta   90.00
_cell.angle_gamma   90.00
#
_symmetry.space_group_name_H-M   'P 1'
#
loop_
_entity.id
_entity.type
_entity.pdbx_description
1 polymer ?
#
loop_
_entity_poly.entity_id
_entity_poly.type
_entity_poly.pdbx_seq_one_letter_code
_entity_poly.pdbx_strand_id
1 'polypeptide(L)'
;MSKKKTAYKSEKPKDKSLDITIQGDQTKSYDRQIAELAASGLVSNAKMMVHFSAESFGKMSLTDSYEVLQDAGKLVNQGDLEAMERILTAQVISLDTIFCSMAHRAQMNIGHFPDAVSKYMNLALRAQSQCRSTVEALAEIKNPKPYIQNNKAQYQQVNNGTSPPDGSYYNNTRACAHTGENPKQTNELLENKTYEQEWLDTGTPKTAGRTDTELETVGAKHRAEE
;
A
#
# COMPACT_ATOMS: atom_id res chain seq x y z
N MET A 1 -3.17 74.84 25.29
CA MET A 1 -3.29 73.74 24.30
C MET A 1 -1.99 72.93 24.32
N SER A 2 -1.96 71.79 24.99
CA SER A 2 -0.73 70.98 25.15
C SER A 2 -0.96 69.60 24.54
N LYS A 3 -0.28 69.31 23.42
CA LYS A 3 -0.40 68.03 22.70
C LYS A 3 0.43 66.97 23.43
N LYS A 4 -0.21 66.07 24.18
CA LYS A 4 0.41 64.81 24.63
C LYS A 4 0.59 63.91 23.42
N LYS A 5 1.84 63.66 23.05
CA LYS A 5 2.23 62.66 22.04
C LYS A 5 2.25 61.31 22.74
N THR A 6 1.15 60.55 22.64
CA THR A 6 1.09 59.16 23.12
C THR A 6 1.93 58.31 22.17
N ALA A 7 3.04 57.76 22.69
CA ALA A 7 3.87 56.81 21.97
C ALA A 7 3.05 55.53 21.71
N TYR A 8 2.78 55.25 20.43
CA TYR A 8 2.21 53.96 20.00
C TYR A 8 3.30 52.90 20.19
N LYS A 9 3.16 52.06 21.21
CA LYS A 9 4.01 50.88 21.37
C LYS A 9 3.58 49.90 20.28
N SER A 10 4.33 49.82 19.19
CA SER A 10 4.12 48.83 18.15
C SER A 10 4.55 47.46 18.68
N GLU A 11 3.63 46.69 19.26
CA GLU A 11 3.83 45.26 19.40
C GLU A 11 3.74 44.64 17.99
N LYS A 12 4.90 44.25 17.45
CA LYS A 12 4.96 43.42 16.26
C LYS A 12 4.17 42.13 16.54
N PRO A 13 3.33 41.65 15.61
CA PRO A 13 2.67 40.36 15.80
C PRO A 13 3.76 39.28 15.94
N LYS A 14 3.78 38.57 17.07
CA LYS A 14 4.63 37.39 17.23
C LYS A 14 4.25 36.41 16.14
N ASP A 15 5.19 36.10 15.26
CA ASP A 15 5.00 35.13 14.18
C ASP A 15 4.94 33.72 14.79
N LYS A 16 3.78 33.35 15.33
CA LYS A 16 3.51 32.06 15.98
C LYS A 16 3.58 30.87 15.01
N SER A 17 3.89 31.09 13.74
CA SER A 17 3.88 30.06 12.71
C SER A 17 4.95 28.98 12.91
N LEU A 18 5.99 29.24 13.72
CA LEU A 18 7.12 28.33 13.90
C LEU A 18 7.39 27.92 15.35
N ASP A 19 6.60 28.41 16.31
CA ASP A 19 6.75 28.07 17.72
C ASP A 19 5.87 26.87 18.08
N ILE A 20 6.43 25.90 18.81
CA ILE A 20 5.68 24.81 19.44
C ILE A 20 5.52 25.12 20.92
N THR A 21 4.28 25.26 21.37
CA THR A 21 3.97 25.37 22.80
C THR A 21 3.65 24.00 23.36
N ILE A 22 4.55 23.42 24.13
CA ILE A 22 4.34 22.12 24.76
C ILE A 22 3.82 22.35 26.18
N GLN A 23 2.64 21.82 26.49
CA GLN A 23 2.22 21.61 27.88
C GLN A 23 3.03 20.43 28.42
N GLY A 24 4.23 20.72 28.92
CA GLY A 24 5.17 19.71 29.38
C GLY A 24 4.65 18.95 30.59
N ASP A 25 4.84 17.63 30.58
CA ASP A 25 4.67 16.79 31.75
C ASP A 25 5.75 17.15 32.78
N GLN A 26 5.33 17.71 33.93
CA GLN A 26 6.23 18.19 34.97
C GLN A 26 7.11 17.07 35.58
N THR A 27 6.80 15.80 35.30
CA THR A 27 7.56 14.66 35.80
C THR A 27 8.79 14.31 34.94
N LYS A 28 8.91 14.86 33.72
CA LYS A 28 9.99 14.55 32.78
C LYS A 28 10.99 15.69 32.66
N SER A 29 12.28 15.36 32.56
CA SER A 29 13.33 16.33 32.21
C SER A 29 13.02 17.01 30.87
N TYR A 30 13.34 18.31 30.76
CA TYR A 30 13.18 19.08 29.53
C TYR A 30 13.85 18.41 28.33
N ASP A 31 15.08 17.90 28.48
CA ASP A 31 15.82 17.22 27.41
C ASP A 31 15.09 15.96 26.92
N ARG A 32 14.44 15.24 27.83
CA ARG A 32 13.65 14.04 27.47
C ARG A 32 12.41 14.43 26.69
N GLN A 33 11.73 15.51 27.08
CA GLN A 33 10.55 16.01 26.36
C GLN A 33 10.90 16.46 24.94
N ILE A 34 12.01 17.18 24.77
CA ILE A 34 12.49 17.60 23.44
C ILE A 34 12.89 16.39 22.58
N ALA A 35 13.56 15.38 23.16
CA ALA A 35 13.92 14.16 22.44
C ALA A 35 12.69 13.35 22.01
N GLU A 36 11.67 13.21 22.87
CA GLU A 36 10.40 12.55 22.53
C GLU A 36 9.67 13.28 21.41
N LEU A 37 9.64 14.61 21.46
CA LEU A 37 9.03 15.43 20.43
C LEU A 37 9.75 15.24 19.07
N ALA A 38 11.08 15.30 19.07
CA ALA A 38 11.89 15.09 17.87
C ALA A 38 11.72 13.67 17.30
N ALA A 39 11.61 12.66 18.17
CA ALA A 39 11.44 11.27 17.79
C ALA A 39 10.02 10.92 17.34
N SER A 40 9.00 11.69 17.73
CA SER A 40 7.59 11.38 17.43
C SER A 40 7.25 11.43 15.93
N GLY A 41 8.09 12.06 15.09
CA GLY A 41 7.82 12.29 13.67
C GLY A 41 6.70 13.30 13.38
N LEU A 42 5.76 13.49 14.32
CA LEU A 42 4.62 14.41 14.20
C LEU A 42 5.05 15.86 14.04
N VAL A 43 6.10 16.31 14.73
CA VAL A 43 6.60 17.68 14.56
C VAL A 43 7.19 17.92 13.18
N SER A 44 7.94 16.96 12.65
CA SER A 44 8.46 17.05 11.28
C SER A 44 7.30 17.11 10.28
N ASN A 45 6.27 16.28 10.45
CA ASN A 45 5.10 16.29 9.59
C ASN A 45 4.28 17.59 9.72
N ALA A 46 4.08 18.10 10.93
CA ALA A 46 3.42 19.37 11.18
C ALA A 46 4.17 20.52 10.50
N LYS A 47 5.51 20.51 10.58
CA LYS A 47 6.36 21.48 9.90
C LYS A 47 6.22 21.39 8.38
N MET A 48 6.15 20.18 7.82
CA MET A 48 5.90 20.01 6.38
C MET A 48 4.52 20.53 5.99
N MET A 49 3.48 20.28 6.81
CA MET A 49 2.16 20.87 6.58
C MET A 49 2.23 22.39 6.56
N VAL A 50 2.84 23.02 7.56
CA VAL A 50 2.98 24.50 7.60
C VAL A 50 3.70 25.04 6.36
N HIS A 51 4.75 24.37 5.89
CA HIS A 51 5.52 24.84 4.73
C HIS A 51 4.83 24.60 3.39
N PHE A 52 4.28 23.40 3.15
CA PHE A 52 3.70 23.04 1.84
C PHE A 52 2.25 23.49 1.67
N SER A 53 1.51 23.66 2.77
CA SER A 53 0.09 24.05 2.73
C SER A 53 -0.12 25.55 2.75
N ALA A 54 0.94 26.36 2.90
CA ALA A 54 0.83 27.80 3.07
C ALA A 54 0.14 28.52 1.90
N GLU A 55 0.38 28.07 0.66
CA GLU A 55 -0.24 28.66 -0.54
C GLU A 55 -1.73 28.34 -0.63
N SER A 56 -2.13 27.14 -0.22
CA SER A 56 -3.52 26.67 -0.33
C SER A 56 -4.40 27.07 0.85
N PHE A 57 -3.83 27.15 2.06
CA PHE A 57 -4.58 27.30 3.31
C PHE A 57 -4.14 28.50 4.16
N GLY A 58 -3.16 29.27 3.69
CA GLY A 58 -2.60 30.41 4.42
C GLY A 58 -1.63 30.01 5.52
N LYS A 59 -1.21 30.99 6.33
CA LYS A 59 -0.28 30.74 7.44
C LYS A 59 -0.95 29.90 8.53
N MET A 60 -0.38 28.71 8.80
CA MET A 60 -0.83 27.81 9.85
C MET A 60 0.10 27.89 11.07
N SER A 61 -0.45 27.66 12.27
CA SER A 61 0.32 27.50 13.51
C SER A 61 0.96 26.11 13.52
N LEU A 62 2.26 26.04 13.82
CA LEU A 62 2.96 24.76 13.98
C LEU A 62 2.43 23.97 15.18
N THR A 63 2.07 24.64 16.27
CA THR A 63 1.47 24.01 17.46
C THR A 63 0.14 23.35 17.07
N ASP A 64 -0.77 24.11 16.46
CA ASP A 64 -2.11 23.62 16.10
C ASP A 64 -2.02 22.49 15.05
N SER A 65 -1.07 22.59 14.11
CA SER A 65 -0.81 21.53 13.12
C SER A 65 -0.32 20.24 13.79
N TYR A 66 0.53 20.36 14.82
CA TYR A 66 0.98 19.21 15.60
C TYR A 66 -0.15 18.58 16.40
N GLU A 67 -0.99 19.39 17.06
CA GLU A 67 -2.14 18.92 17.84
C GLU A 67 -3.13 18.17 16.95
N VAL A 68 -3.47 18.71 15.77
CA VAL A 68 -4.35 18.03 14.81
C VAL A 68 -3.78 16.68 14.36
N LEU A 69 -2.47 16.60 14.07
CA LEU A 69 -1.83 15.33 13.71
C LEU A 69 -1.82 14.34 14.87
N GLN A 70 -1.59 14.82 16.09
CA GLN A 70 -1.62 14.00 17.28
C GLN A 70 -3.02 13.43 17.53
N ASP A 71 -4.07 14.24 17.38
CA ASP A 71 -5.45 13.84 17.57
C ASP A 71 -5.93 12.86 16.50
N ALA A 72 -5.55 13.07 15.24
CA ALA A 72 -5.77 12.08 14.19
C ALA A 72 -5.13 10.72 14.53
N GLY A 73 -3.91 10.72 15.06
CA GLY A 73 -3.24 9.50 15.53
C GLY A 73 -3.97 8.82 16.70
N LYS A 74 -4.51 9.60 17.64
CA LYS A 74 -5.31 9.06 18.76
C LYS A 74 -6.57 8.36 18.28
N LEU A 75 -7.29 8.94 17.31
CA LEU A 75 -8.50 8.34 16.73
C LEU A 75 -8.18 6.99 16.05
N VAL A 76 -7.12 6.94 15.25
CA VAL A 76 -6.66 5.70 14.61
C VAL A 76 -6.30 4.63 15.66
N ASN A 77 -5.60 5.01 16.73
CA ASN A 77 -5.27 4.10 17.81
C ASN A 77 -6.50 3.59 18.59
N GLN A 78 -7.61 4.33 18.55
CA GLN A 78 -8.90 3.93 19.13
C GLN A 78 -9.74 3.08 18.17
N GLY A 79 -9.26 2.84 16.94
CA GLY A 79 -9.98 2.09 15.91
C GLY A 79 -10.96 2.94 15.10
N ASP A 80 -11.00 4.26 15.30
CA ASP A 80 -11.78 5.17 14.46
C ASP A 80 -10.96 5.53 13.21
N LEU A 81 -11.36 4.95 12.08
CA LEU A 81 -10.74 5.14 10.78
C LEU A 81 -11.60 6.00 9.84
N GLU A 82 -12.72 6.55 10.30
CA GLU A 82 -13.72 7.18 9.44
C GLU A 82 -13.12 8.37 8.64
N ALA A 83 -12.28 9.19 9.28
CA ALA A 83 -11.59 10.29 8.62
C ALA A 83 -10.63 9.79 7.51
N MET A 84 -9.92 8.69 7.76
CA MET A 84 -8.99 8.10 6.79
C MET A 84 -9.75 7.49 5.61
N GLU A 85 -10.85 6.78 5.86
CA GLU A 85 -11.72 6.22 4.83
C GLU A 85 -12.28 7.33 3.90
N ARG A 86 -12.74 8.44 4.48
CA ARG A 86 -13.23 9.60 3.72
C ARG A 86 -12.13 10.21 2.84
N ILE A 87 -10.92 10.38 3.38
CA ILE A 87 -9.77 10.90 2.62
C ILE A 87 -9.39 9.96 1.47
N LEU A 88 -9.25 8.65 1.74
CA LEU A 88 -8.91 7.67 0.70
C LEU A 88 -9.98 7.62 -0.40
N THR A 89 -11.26 7.71 -0.03
CA THR A 89 -12.37 7.78 -0.99
C THR A 89 -12.28 9.04 -1.86
N ALA A 90 -12.00 10.21 -1.26
CA ALA A 90 -11.80 11.45 -2.01
C ALA A 90 -10.57 11.39 -2.93
N GLN A 91 -9.49 10.72 -2.50
CA GLN A 91 -8.29 10.50 -3.33
C GLN A 91 -8.59 9.60 -4.52
N VAL A 92 -9.38 8.53 -4.35
CA VAL A 92 -9.85 7.66 -5.45
C VAL A 92 -10.58 8.50 -6.51
N ILE A 93 -11.53 9.33 -6.10
CA ILE A 93 -12.29 10.21 -7.01
C ILE A 93 -11.36 11.20 -7.73
N SER A 94 -10.40 11.77 -7.00
CA SER A 94 -9.43 12.72 -7.57
C SER A 94 -8.51 12.05 -8.59
N LEU A 95 -8.04 10.82 -8.32
CA LEU A 95 -7.20 10.05 -9.23
C LEU A 95 -7.95 9.63 -10.50
N ASP A 96 -9.23 9.24 -10.37
CA ASP A 96 -10.09 8.97 -11.53
C ASP A 96 -10.28 10.22 -12.41
N THR A 97 -10.48 11.38 -11.77
CA THR A 97 -10.57 12.67 -12.46
C THR A 97 -9.27 13.00 -13.21
N ILE A 98 -8.10 12.76 -12.58
CA ILE A 98 -6.79 12.95 -13.22
C ILE A 98 -6.63 11.99 -14.41
N PHE A 99 -7.01 10.72 -14.26
CA PHE A 99 -7.00 9.74 -15.34
C PHE A 99 -7.82 10.25 -16.54
N CYS A 100 -9.08 10.62 -16.31
CA CYS A 100 -9.96 11.14 -17.36
C CYS A 100 -9.36 12.39 -18.04
N SER A 101 -8.84 13.33 -17.26
CA SER A 101 -8.23 14.56 -17.80
C SER A 101 -7.00 14.28 -18.65
N MET A 102 -6.10 13.39 -18.20
CA MET A 102 -4.90 13.05 -18.93
C MET A 102 -5.20 12.21 -20.18
N ALA A 103 -6.14 11.27 -20.10
CA ALA A 103 -6.60 10.50 -21.27
C ALA A 103 -7.21 11.41 -22.34
N HIS A 104 -8.03 12.38 -21.93
CA HIS A 104 -8.59 13.37 -22.85
C HIS A 104 -7.51 14.25 -23.48
N ARG A 105 -6.52 14.72 -22.71
CA ARG A 105 -5.37 15.47 -23.25
C ARG A 105 -4.56 14.63 -24.22
N ALA A 106 -4.35 13.34 -23.95
CA ALA A 106 -3.70 12.43 -24.88
C ALA A 106 -4.49 12.36 -26.19
N GLN A 107 -5.79 12.14 -26.12
CA GLN A 107 -6.68 12.08 -27.30
C GLN A 107 -6.58 13.34 -28.17
N MET A 108 -6.60 14.53 -27.57
CA MET A 108 -6.50 15.81 -28.30
C MET A 108 -5.17 16.02 -29.02
N ASN A 109 -4.12 15.26 -28.66
CA ASN A 109 -2.80 15.36 -29.25
C ASN A 109 -2.48 14.24 -30.26
N ILE A 110 -3.40 13.27 -30.46
CA ILE A 110 -3.23 12.18 -31.43
C ILE A 110 -3.09 12.76 -32.84
N GLY A 111 -2.15 12.22 -33.61
CA GLY A 111 -1.89 12.62 -35.00
C GLY A 111 -1.01 13.87 -35.16
N HIS A 112 -0.87 14.69 -34.11
CA HIS A 112 -0.08 15.92 -34.16
C HIS A 112 1.18 15.86 -33.30
N PHE A 113 1.06 15.36 -32.07
CA PHE A 113 2.15 15.41 -31.08
C PHE A 113 2.32 14.04 -30.37
N PRO A 114 2.95 13.05 -31.03
CA PRO A 114 3.07 11.68 -30.50
C PRO A 114 3.78 11.60 -29.14
N ASP A 115 4.76 12.47 -28.88
CA ASP A 115 5.46 12.54 -27.59
C ASP A 115 4.54 13.02 -26.46
N ALA A 116 3.65 14.00 -26.74
CA ALA A 116 2.69 14.50 -25.79
C ALA A 116 1.63 13.44 -25.46
N VAL A 117 1.16 12.71 -26.48
CA VAL A 117 0.26 11.55 -26.30
C VAL A 117 0.87 10.54 -25.33
N SER A 118 2.12 10.15 -25.56
CA SER A 118 2.83 9.18 -24.72
C SER A 118 2.98 9.67 -23.28
N LYS A 119 3.34 10.95 -23.07
CA LYS A 119 3.47 11.55 -21.73
C LYS A 119 2.14 11.58 -20.98
N TYR A 120 1.08 12.06 -21.61
CA TYR A 120 -0.24 12.13 -20.97
C TYR A 120 -0.83 10.74 -20.72
N MET A 121 -0.69 9.82 -21.67
CA MET A 121 -1.17 8.44 -21.49
C MET A 121 -0.41 7.75 -20.34
N ASN A 122 0.90 7.93 -20.22
CA ASN A 122 1.67 7.40 -19.09
C ASN A 122 1.21 7.97 -17.74
N LEU A 123 0.88 9.27 -17.67
CA LEU A 123 0.33 9.87 -16.45
C LEU A 123 -1.07 9.33 -16.15
N ALA A 124 -1.91 9.14 -17.16
CA ALA A 124 -3.24 8.54 -17.01
C ALA A 124 -3.14 7.13 -16.42
N LEU A 125 -2.34 6.25 -17.04
CA LEU A 125 -2.18 4.86 -16.58
C LEU A 125 -1.58 4.77 -15.16
N ARG A 126 -0.68 5.69 -14.81
CA ARG A 126 -0.19 5.81 -13.43
C ARG A 126 -1.29 6.21 -12.46
N ALA A 127 -2.12 7.20 -12.81
CA ALA A 127 -3.25 7.62 -11.97
C ALA A 127 -4.24 6.45 -11.77
N GLN A 128 -4.55 5.69 -12.82
CA GLN A 128 -5.37 4.49 -12.74
C GLN A 128 -4.77 3.42 -11.82
N SER A 129 -3.46 3.14 -11.95
CA SER A 129 -2.76 2.19 -11.10
C SER A 129 -2.83 2.60 -9.62
N GLN A 130 -2.62 3.88 -9.33
CA GLN A 130 -2.70 4.38 -7.95
C GLN A 130 -4.12 4.35 -7.41
N CYS A 131 -5.12 4.64 -8.24
CA CYS A 131 -6.53 4.53 -7.86
C CYS A 131 -6.86 3.12 -7.37
N ARG A 132 -6.43 2.09 -8.12
CA ARG A 132 -6.57 0.69 -7.71
C ARG A 132 -5.88 0.40 -6.38
N SER A 133 -4.63 0.84 -6.21
CA SER A 133 -3.90 0.64 -4.95
C SER A 133 -4.58 1.31 -3.75
N THR A 134 -5.18 2.50 -3.94
CA THR A 134 -5.95 3.17 -2.88
C THR A 134 -7.23 2.41 -2.52
N VAL A 135 -7.93 1.85 -3.51
CA VAL A 135 -9.11 1.00 -3.28
C VAL A 135 -8.72 -0.29 -2.55
N GLU A 136 -7.61 -0.92 -2.94
CA GLU A 136 -7.08 -2.11 -2.25
C GLU A 136 -6.74 -1.79 -0.78
N ALA A 137 -6.07 -0.66 -0.52
CA ALA A 137 -5.79 -0.20 0.84
C ALA A 137 -7.07 0.03 1.67
N LEU A 138 -8.10 0.64 1.06
CA LEU A 138 -9.40 0.81 1.73
C LEU A 138 -10.07 -0.53 2.02
N ALA A 139 -10.01 -1.49 1.09
CA ALA A 139 -10.56 -2.83 1.29
C ALA A 139 -9.83 -3.60 2.39
N GLU A 140 -8.51 -3.47 2.48
CA GLU A 140 -7.69 -4.07 3.54
C GLU A 140 -7.96 -3.44 4.91
N ILE A 141 -8.18 -2.12 4.96
CA ILE A 141 -8.60 -1.42 6.18
C ILE A 141 -9.95 -1.97 6.67
N LYS A 142 -10.93 -2.13 5.78
CA LYS A 142 -12.28 -2.60 6.15
C LYS A 142 -12.34 -4.08 6.47
N ASN A 143 -11.50 -4.89 5.82
CA ASN A 143 -11.47 -6.33 5.97
C ASN A 143 -10.01 -6.80 6.11
N PRO A 144 -9.38 -6.63 7.28
CA PRO A 144 -8.00 -7.04 7.49
C PRO A 144 -7.90 -8.56 7.32
N LYS A 145 -7.13 -9.00 6.33
CA LYS A 145 -6.88 -10.43 6.12
C LYS A 145 -6.06 -10.95 7.31
N PRO A 146 -6.50 -12.03 7.99
CA PRO A 146 -5.69 -12.62 9.03
C PRO A 146 -4.37 -13.10 8.42
N TYR A 147 -3.26 -12.65 9.01
CA TYR A 147 -1.94 -13.14 8.63
C TYR A 147 -1.83 -14.62 9.03
N ILE A 148 -2.04 -15.52 8.08
CA ILE A 148 -1.79 -16.95 8.27
C ILE A 148 -0.29 -17.15 8.08
N GLN A 149 0.43 -17.33 9.19
CA GLN A 149 1.79 -17.84 9.16
C GLN A 149 1.77 -19.22 8.51
N ASN A 150 2.17 -19.31 7.24
CA ASN A 150 2.45 -20.59 6.62
C ASN A 150 3.80 -21.07 7.20
N ASN A 151 3.77 -21.57 8.44
CA ASN A 151 4.88 -22.25 9.08
C ASN A 151 5.15 -23.53 8.28
N LYS A 152 5.86 -23.40 7.17
CA LYS A 152 6.54 -24.51 6.51
C LYS A 152 7.71 -24.91 7.41
N ALA A 153 7.40 -25.51 8.54
CA ALA A 153 8.36 -26.34 9.25
C ALA A 153 8.74 -27.46 8.26
N GLN A 154 9.87 -27.30 7.58
CA GLN A 154 10.58 -28.49 7.13
C GLN A 154 10.72 -29.36 8.38
N TYR A 155 10.19 -30.57 8.35
CA TYR A 155 10.26 -31.53 9.45
C TYR A 155 11.72 -31.76 9.85
N GLN A 156 12.25 -30.90 10.70
CA GLN A 156 13.60 -31.01 11.22
C GLN A 156 13.50 -32.00 12.38
N GLN A 157 13.70 -33.28 12.07
CA GLN A 157 13.77 -34.33 13.09
C GLN A 157 14.96 -34.04 14.00
N VAL A 158 14.70 -33.48 15.16
CA VAL A 158 15.66 -33.40 16.25
C VAL A 158 15.66 -34.73 16.98
N ASN A 159 16.58 -35.63 16.59
CA ASN A 159 16.82 -36.88 17.30
C ASN A 159 17.67 -36.55 18.54
N ASN A 160 17.03 -36.11 19.62
CA ASN A 160 17.70 -36.06 20.93
C ASN A 160 17.84 -37.50 21.42
N GLY A 161 18.93 -38.16 21.01
CA GLY A 161 19.32 -39.45 21.53
C GLY A 161 19.56 -39.36 23.03
N THR A 162 18.62 -39.87 23.82
CA THR A 162 18.83 -40.16 25.23
C THR A 162 19.85 -41.30 25.30
N SER A 163 21.11 -41.00 25.62
CA SER A 163 22.05 -42.04 26.05
C SER A 163 21.46 -42.74 27.29
N PRO A 164 21.28 -44.07 27.28
CA PRO A 164 20.86 -44.79 28.47
C PRO A 164 21.97 -44.74 29.53
N PRO A 165 21.64 -44.63 30.83
CA PRO A 165 22.61 -44.74 31.88
C PRO A 165 23.06 -46.20 32.03
N ASP A 166 24.38 -46.38 31.94
CA ASP A 166 25.23 -47.35 32.64
C ASP A 166 24.78 -48.83 32.81
N GLY A 167 25.60 -49.73 32.26
CA GLY A 167 25.86 -51.06 32.84
C GLY A 167 24.93 -52.23 32.45
N SER A 168 25.32 -53.03 31.45
CA SER A 168 25.56 -54.49 31.60
C SER A 168 25.77 -55.18 30.25
N TYR A 169 26.61 -56.20 30.27
CA TYR A 169 27.06 -56.99 29.13
C TYR A 169 26.14 -58.19 28.84
N TYR A 170 26.09 -58.58 27.56
CA TYR A 170 25.57 -59.85 27.01
C TYR A 170 24.01 -59.99 27.09
N ASN A 171 23.22 -60.46 26.12
CA ASN A 171 23.37 -61.53 25.13
C ASN A 171 22.35 -61.34 23.98
N ASN A 172 22.77 -61.71 22.76
CA ASN A 172 22.03 -62.42 21.70
C ASN A 172 20.49 -62.26 21.55
N THR A 173 20.01 -61.93 20.35
CA THR A 173 19.22 -62.85 19.46
C THR A 173 18.61 -62.05 18.30
N ARG A 174 18.92 -62.48 17.06
CA ARG A 174 18.21 -62.06 15.85
C ARG A 174 16.73 -62.48 15.93
N ALA A 175 15.82 -61.55 15.72
CA ALA A 175 14.46 -61.86 15.31
C ALA A 175 14.08 -60.92 14.15
N CYS A 176 14.05 -61.49 12.95
CA CYS A 176 13.40 -60.90 11.79
C CYS A 176 11.88 -61.01 12.02
N ALA A 177 11.13 -59.93 11.83
CA ALA A 177 9.69 -59.99 11.62
C ALA A 177 9.32 -59.12 10.42
N HIS A 178 8.64 -59.76 9.49
CA HIS A 178 8.28 -59.32 8.15
C HIS A 178 7.19 -58.25 8.12
N THR A 179 7.21 -57.49 7.02
CA THR A 179 6.05 -57.10 6.19
C THR A 179 4.87 -56.41 6.88
N GLY A 180 4.72 -55.12 6.56
CA GLY A 180 3.45 -54.39 6.63
C GLY A 180 3.55 -53.17 5.73
N GLU A 181 2.97 -53.24 4.54
CA GLU A 181 2.75 -52.10 3.66
C GLU A 181 2.05 -50.98 4.45
N ASN A 182 2.60 -49.77 4.40
CA ASN A 182 1.90 -48.61 4.94
C ASN A 182 1.10 -47.99 3.79
N PRO A 183 -0.24 -48.12 3.76
CA PRO A 183 -1.02 -47.44 2.73
C PRO A 183 -0.79 -45.95 2.91
N LYS A 184 -0.44 -45.26 1.81
CA LYS A 184 -0.48 -43.81 1.74
C LYS A 184 -1.92 -43.38 2.00
N GLN A 185 -2.27 -43.09 3.25
CA GLN A 185 -3.44 -42.29 3.56
C GLN A 185 -3.15 -40.87 3.07
N THR A 186 -3.59 -40.60 1.83
CA THR A 186 -3.85 -39.25 1.35
C THR A 186 -4.83 -38.62 2.32
N ASN A 187 -4.43 -37.53 2.99
CA ASN A 187 -5.39 -36.69 3.68
C ASN A 187 -6.30 -36.06 2.63
N GLU A 188 -7.47 -36.67 2.44
CA GLU A 188 -8.54 -36.12 1.62
C GLU A 188 -8.97 -34.76 2.19
N LEU A 189 -9.09 -33.78 1.30
CA LEU A 189 -9.58 -32.44 1.59
C LEU A 189 -11.00 -32.52 2.16
N LEU A 190 -11.27 -31.79 3.25
CA LEU A 190 -12.64 -31.54 3.70
C LEU A 190 -13.35 -30.67 2.66
N GLU A 191 -14.05 -31.31 1.71
CA GLU A 191 -15.06 -30.65 0.89
C GLU A 191 -16.29 -30.38 1.75
N ASN A 192 -16.42 -29.14 2.23
CA ASN A 192 -17.67 -28.70 2.81
C ASN A 192 -18.69 -28.50 1.68
N LYS A 193 -19.49 -29.54 1.43
CA LYS A 193 -20.65 -29.48 0.53
C LYS A 193 -21.83 -28.82 1.25
N THR A 194 -21.88 -27.49 1.24
CA THR A 194 -23.16 -26.80 1.32
C THR A 194 -23.07 -25.47 0.59
N TYR A 195 -24.00 -25.30 -0.37
CA TYR A 195 -24.22 -24.20 -1.31
C TYR A 195 -23.44 -24.29 -2.63
N GLU A 196 -24.24 -24.61 -3.64
CA GLU A 196 -23.96 -24.78 -5.07
C GLU A 196 -22.99 -23.73 -5.64
N GLN A 197 -21.79 -24.18 -5.97
CA GLN A 197 -21.01 -23.61 -7.07
C GLN A 197 -20.61 -24.77 -7.98
N GLU A 198 -21.53 -25.04 -8.91
CA GLU A 198 -21.24 -25.68 -10.17
C GLU A 198 -20.03 -24.97 -10.79
N TRP A 199 -18.87 -25.62 -10.76
CA TRP A 199 -17.67 -25.13 -11.41
C TRP A 199 -17.93 -25.17 -12.92
N LEU A 200 -18.46 -24.08 -13.46
CA LEU A 200 -18.54 -23.85 -14.89
C LEU A 200 -17.12 -23.60 -15.39
N ASP A 201 -16.50 -24.71 -15.84
CA ASP A 201 -15.30 -24.74 -16.64
C ASP A 201 -15.46 -23.83 -17.86
N THR A 202 -14.79 -22.68 -17.85
CA THR A 202 -14.70 -21.76 -19.00
C THR A 202 -13.28 -21.79 -19.55
N GLY A 203 -12.91 -22.94 -20.12
CA GLY A 203 -11.60 -23.16 -20.70
C GLY A 203 -11.59 -24.04 -21.94
N THR A 204 -12.47 -23.83 -22.93
CA THR A 204 -12.30 -24.50 -24.23
C THR A 204 -11.09 -23.90 -24.97
N PRO A 205 -10.06 -24.69 -25.33
CA PRO A 205 -8.98 -24.20 -26.17
C PRO A 205 -9.52 -23.93 -27.59
N LYS A 206 -9.42 -22.68 -28.06
CA LYS A 206 -9.69 -22.36 -29.47
C LYS A 206 -8.56 -22.92 -30.36
N THR A 207 -8.94 -23.78 -31.29
CA THR A 207 -8.10 -24.20 -32.42
C THR A 207 -7.66 -22.99 -33.24
N ALA A 208 -6.38 -22.93 -33.60
CA ALA A 208 -5.86 -21.95 -34.54
C ALA A 208 -6.52 -22.13 -35.92
N GLY A 209 -7.35 -21.16 -36.33
CA GLY A 209 -7.88 -21.09 -37.67
C GLY A 209 -6.80 -20.64 -38.64
N ARG A 210 -6.17 -21.60 -39.33
CA ARG A 210 -5.48 -21.33 -40.60
C ARG A 210 -6.54 -21.07 -41.66
N THR A 211 -6.80 -19.80 -41.95
CA THR A 211 -7.35 -19.42 -43.26
C THR A 211 -6.17 -19.09 -44.16
N ASP A 212 -5.57 -20.13 -44.75
CA ASP A 212 -4.81 -20.00 -46.00
C ASP A 212 -5.82 -19.55 -47.05
N THR A 213 -5.80 -18.25 -47.40
CA THR A 213 -6.45 -17.75 -48.60
C THR A 213 -5.42 -17.82 -49.71
N GLU A 214 -5.67 -18.64 -50.74
CA GLU A 214 -4.88 -18.66 -51.96
C GLU A 214 -4.84 -17.24 -52.54
N LEU A 215 -3.65 -16.62 -52.52
CA LEU A 215 -3.41 -15.41 -53.28
C LEU A 215 -3.19 -15.81 -54.75
N GLU A 216 -4.17 -15.48 -55.57
CA GLU A 216 -4.06 -15.40 -57.02
C GLU A 216 -2.86 -14.52 -57.41
N THR A 217 -2.09 -15.00 -58.38
CA THR A 217 -0.95 -14.29 -58.97
C THR A 217 -1.47 -13.11 -59.79
N VAL A 218 -1.50 -11.91 -59.19
CA VAL A 218 -1.76 -10.67 -59.94
C VAL A 218 -0.50 -10.26 -60.71
N GLY A 219 -0.65 -10.21 -62.04
CA GLY A 219 0.43 -10.09 -63.01
C GLY A 219 1.26 -8.81 -62.95
N ALA A 220 2.46 -8.92 -63.52
CA ALA A 220 3.39 -7.82 -63.71
C ALA A 220 2.75 -6.68 -64.53
N LYS A 221 2.64 -5.50 -63.93
CA LYS A 221 2.47 -4.25 -64.68
C LYS A 221 3.61 -3.29 -64.39
N HIS A 222 4.46 -3.20 -65.40
CA HIS A 222 5.16 -2.02 -65.92
C HIS A 222 5.93 -1.14 -64.92
N ARG A 223 7.25 -1.35 -64.93
CA ARG A 223 8.24 -0.31 -64.65
C ARG A 223 8.21 0.69 -65.82
N ALA A 224 8.16 1.97 -65.50
CA ALA A 224 8.44 3.06 -66.44
C ALA A 224 9.86 3.54 -66.18
N GLU A 225 10.73 3.41 -67.18
CA GLU A 225 11.99 4.16 -67.33
C GLU A 225 12.18 4.34 -68.84
N GLU A 226 11.55 5.38 -69.38
CA GLU A 226 12.15 6.43 -70.23
C GLU A 226 11.24 7.67 -70.18
#